data_AF-A0A945FU89-F1
#
_entry.id   AF-A0A945FU89-F1
#
_cell.length_a   1.000
_cell.length_b   1.000
_cell.length_c   1.000
_cell.angle_alpha   90.00
_cell.angle_beta   90.00
_cell.angle_gamma   90.00
#
_symmetry.space_group_name_H-M   'P 1'
#
loop_
_entity.id
_entity.type
_entity.pdbx_description
1 polymer ?
#
loop_
_entity_poly.entity_id
_entity_poly.type
_entity_poly.pdbx_seq_one_letter_code
_entity_poly.pdbx_strand_id
1 'polypeptide(L)'
;MSKNISEKLKTPKAKLPPADLDFEKLNGLLPVIAQDESSGAVLMLAYANREAVQKTQETGYAHYWSRSRDVLWKKGESSGHLQKIV
;
A
#
# COMPACT_ATOMS: atom_id res chain seq x y z
N MET A 1 22.71 -22.02 13.93
CA MET A 1 22.58 -22.07 12.46
C MET A 1 21.61 -20.98 12.03
N SER A 2 22.13 -19.90 11.46
CA SER A 2 21.34 -18.76 10.98
C SER A 2 20.66 -19.13 9.65
N LYS A 3 19.32 -19.10 9.64
CA LYS A 3 18.51 -19.33 8.44
C LYS A 3 18.87 -18.30 7.35
N ASN A 4 19.05 -18.80 6.14
CA ASN A 4 19.52 -18.03 4.99
C ASN A 4 18.46 -17.00 4.57
N ILE A 5 18.87 -15.84 4.03
CA ILE A 5 17.97 -14.73 3.66
C ILE A 5 16.85 -15.18 2.69
N SER A 6 17.14 -16.19 1.86
CA SER A 6 16.18 -16.85 0.95
C SER A 6 15.03 -17.57 1.67
N GLU A 7 15.22 -18.07 2.89
CA GLU A 7 14.17 -18.77 3.65
C GLU A 7 13.18 -17.80 4.32
N LYS A 8 13.60 -16.56 4.61
CA LYS A 8 12.72 -15.51 5.14
C LYS A 8 11.70 -14.99 4.12
N LEU A 9 11.96 -15.20 2.83
CA LEU A 9 11.10 -14.73 1.73
C LEU A 9 10.02 -15.75 1.32
N LYS A 10 9.99 -16.94 1.93
CA LYS A 10 9.00 -18.00 1.64
C LYS A 10 7.77 -17.98 2.56
N THR A 11 7.67 -17.01 3.45
CA THR A 11 6.45 -16.81 4.24
C THR A 11 5.37 -16.19 3.35
N PRO A 12 4.11 -16.67 3.35
CA PRO A 12 3.03 -15.94 2.67
C PRO A 12 3.10 -14.49 3.12
N LYS A 13 3.13 -13.54 2.18
CA LYS A 13 3.27 -12.09 2.42
C LYS A 13 2.38 -11.72 3.60
N ALA A 14 2.96 -11.61 4.79
CA ALA A 14 2.19 -11.34 5.99
C ALA A 14 1.51 -9.99 5.77
N LYS A 15 0.19 -9.92 6.00
CA LYS A 15 -0.49 -8.63 6.07
C LYS A 15 0.20 -7.85 7.19
N LEU A 16 1.07 -6.90 6.84
CA LEU A 16 1.68 -6.01 7.82
C LEU A 16 0.54 -5.17 8.40
N PRO A 17 0.23 -5.32 9.70
CA PRO A 17 -0.81 -4.53 10.32
C PRO A 17 -0.39 -3.05 10.24
N PRO A 18 -1.34 -2.10 10.06
CA PRO A 18 -1.00 -0.68 10.01
C PRO A 18 -0.24 -0.17 11.24
N ALA A 19 -0.32 -0.89 12.37
CA ALA A 19 0.42 -0.57 13.59
C ALA A 19 1.95 -0.74 13.43
N ASP A 20 2.40 -1.63 12.55
CA ASP A 20 3.83 -1.94 12.36
C ASP A 20 4.53 -1.01 11.35
N LEU A 21 3.79 -0.07 10.76
CA LEU A 21 4.31 0.86 9.76
C LEU A 21 4.73 2.19 10.42
N ASP A 22 5.93 2.65 10.10
CA ASP A 22 6.49 3.91 10.59
C ASP A 22 5.99 5.10 9.76
N PHE A 23 4.80 5.58 10.09
CA PHE A 23 4.23 6.78 9.50
C PHE A 23 4.97 8.06 9.94
N GLU A 24 5.58 8.07 11.12
CA GLU A 24 6.20 9.27 11.70
C GLU A 24 7.43 9.72 10.92
N LYS A 25 8.18 8.77 10.36
CA LYS A 25 9.37 9.05 9.52
C LYS A 25 9.11 10.02 8.36
N LEU A 26 7.88 10.07 7.84
CA LEU A 26 7.47 10.99 6.79
C LEU A 26 6.18 11.73 7.17
N ASN A 27 6.10 12.19 8.42
CA ASN A 27 5.06 13.10 8.91
C ASN A 27 3.64 12.55 8.70
N GLY A 28 3.40 11.30 9.08
CA GLY A 28 2.09 10.67 8.99
C GLY A 28 1.81 9.97 7.65
N LEU A 29 2.80 9.90 6.74
CA LEU A 29 2.64 9.36 5.39
C LEU A 29 3.60 8.21 5.10
N LEU A 30 3.20 7.35 4.17
CA LEU A 30 4.04 6.29 3.60
C LEU A 30 4.07 6.42 2.09
N PRO A 31 5.23 6.26 1.44
CA PRO A 31 5.28 6.08 0.00
C PRO A 31 4.71 4.69 -0.34
N VAL A 32 3.82 4.64 -1.32
CA VAL A 32 3.18 3.40 -1.77
C VAL A 32 3.42 3.24 -3.26
N ILE A 33 4.01 2.11 -3.63
CA ILE A 33 4.22 1.71 -5.03
C ILE A 33 3.11 0.74 -5.40
N ALA A 34 2.31 1.09 -6.40
CA ALA A 34 1.41 0.14 -7.03
C ALA A 34 2.16 -0.58 -8.14
N GLN A 35 2.11 -1.91 -8.10
CA GLN A 35 2.74 -2.78 -9.08
C GLN A 35 1.67 -3.68 -9.68
N ASP A 36 1.77 -3.92 -10.99
CA ASP A 36 0.97 -4.95 -11.64
C ASP A 36 1.41 -6.34 -11.14
N GLU A 37 0.45 -7.14 -10.68
CA GLU A 37 0.73 -8.45 -10.10
C GLU A 37 1.40 -9.41 -11.09
N SER A 38 0.92 -9.40 -12.34
CA SER A 38 1.29 -10.40 -13.34
C SER A 38 2.64 -10.12 -13.98
N SER A 39 2.90 -8.86 -14.30
CA SER A 39 4.08 -8.41 -15.03
C SER A 39 5.17 -7.85 -14.14
N GLY A 40 4.85 -7.47 -12.90
CA GLY A 40 5.75 -6.74 -12.03
C GLY A 40 6.01 -5.29 -12.47
N ALA A 41 5.27 -4.77 -13.46
CA ALA A 41 5.41 -3.39 -13.89
C ALA A 41 5.02 -2.41 -12.77
N VAL A 42 5.86 -1.40 -12.51
CA VAL A 42 5.49 -0.31 -11.60
C VAL A 42 4.49 0.59 -12.29
N LEU A 43 3.28 0.69 -11.72
CA LEU A 43 2.18 1.46 -12.30
C LEU A 43 2.18 2.90 -11.81
N MET A 44 2.45 3.10 -10.50
CA MET A 44 2.49 4.44 -9.91
C MET A 44 3.14 4.46 -8.53
N LEU A 45 3.55 5.66 -8.13
CA LEU A 45 3.86 6.02 -6.75
C LEU A 45 2.76 6.96 -6.23
N ALA A 46 2.29 6.71 -5.01
CA ALA A 46 1.43 7.60 -4.25
C ALA A 46 1.86 7.64 -2.78
N TYR A 47 1.09 8.35 -1.95
CA TYR A 47 1.32 8.41 -0.50
C TYR A 47 0.07 7.92 0.22
N ALA A 48 0.21 7.19 1.31
CA ALA A 48 -0.90 6.77 2.16
C ALA A 48 -0.68 7.26 3.58
N ASN A 49 -1.70 7.86 4.19
CA ASN A 49 -1.76 8.04 5.64
C ASN A 49 -2.31 6.75 6.30
N ARG A 50 -2.40 6.76 7.64
CA ARG A 50 -2.89 5.61 8.40
C ARG A 50 -4.28 5.14 7.97
N GLU A 51 -5.19 6.09 7.74
CA GLU A 51 -6.57 5.82 7.31
C GLU A 51 -6.60 5.17 5.91
N ALA A 52 -5.81 5.66 4.96
CA ALA A 52 -5.74 5.10 3.62
C ALA A 52 -5.28 3.63 3.63
N VAL A 53 -4.33 3.28 4.49
CA VAL A 53 -3.89 1.89 4.66
C VAL A 53 -5.03 1.04 5.26
N GLN A 54 -5.71 1.53 6.29
CA GLN A 54 -6.86 0.84 6.90
C GLN A 54 -7.97 0.59 5.87
N LYS A 55 -8.39 1.62 5.13
CA LYS A 55 -9.41 1.52 4.07
C LYS A 55 -9.00 0.57 2.96
N THR A 56 -7.72 0.54 2.60
CA THR A 56 -7.20 -0.42 1.63
C THR A 56 -7.36 -1.86 2.11
N GLN A 57 -7.07 -2.13 3.39
CA GLN A 57 -7.24 -3.47 3.98
C GLN A 57 -8.71 -3.87 4.14
N GLU A 58 -9.56 -2.92 4.54
CA GLU A 58 -11.01 -3.12 4.73
C GLU A 58 -11.73 -3.43 3.41
N THR A 59 -11.43 -2.65 2.36
CA THR A 59 -12.19 -2.70 1.11
C THR A 59 -11.61 -3.65 0.07
N GLY A 60 -10.32 -4.01 0.20
CA GLY A 60 -9.58 -4.73 -0.84
C GLY A 60 -9.29 -3.90 -2.09
N TYR A 61 -9.46 -2.58 -2.05
CA TYR A 61 -9.13 -1.65 -3.13
C TYR A 61 -8.14 -0.59 -2.67
N ALA A 62 -7.23 -0.17 -3.54
CA ALA A 62 -6.23 0.83 -3.20
C ALA A 62 -6.86 2.19 -2.84
N HIS A 63 -6.57 2.65 -1.63
CA HIS A 63 -6.83 3.99 -1.16
C HIS A 63 -5.50 4.70 -0.90
N TYR A 64 -5.43 5.99 -1.22
CA TYR A 64 -4.26 6.81 -0.90
C TYR A 64 -4.65 8.16 -0.29
N TRP A 65 -3.65 8.97 0.04
CA TRP A 65 -3.78 10.32 0.57
C TRP A 65 -3.25 11.34 -0.44
N SER A 66 -4.12 12.27 -0.84
CA SER A 66 -3.73 13.37 -1.73
C SER A 66 -3.08 14.50 -0.94
N ARG A 67 -1.76 14.54 -0.87
CA ARG A 67 -1.01 15.57 -0.12
C ARG A 67 -1.36 17.03 -0.48
N SER A 68 -1.72 17.29 -1.74
CA SER A 68 -2.08 18.63 -2.21
C SER A 68 -3.53 19.03 -1.93
N ARG A 69 -4.41 18.06 -1.68
CA ARG A 69 -5.85 18.26 -1.45
C ARG A 69 -6.28 17.89 -0.03
N ASP A 70 -5.35 17.37 0.75
CA ASP A 70 -5.55 16.89 2.12
C ASP A 70 -6.78 16.00 2.28
N VAL A 71 -6.90 15.01 1.37
CA VAL A 71 -8.09 14.16 1.29
C VAL A 71 -7.73 12.71 0.97
N LEU A 72 -8.48 11.80 1.57
CA LEU A 72 -8.50 10.38 1.24
C LEU A 72 -9.12 10.20 -0.15
N TRP A 73 -8.53 9.35 -0.98
CA TRP A 73 -9.14 8.99 -2.27
C TRP A 73 -9.09 7.49 -2.54
N LYS A 74 -10.16 6.95 -3.12
CA LYS A 74 -10.16 5.60 -3.67
C LYS A 74 -9.67 5.67 -5.11
N LYS A 75 -8.60 4.94 -5.44
CA LYS A 75 -8.03 5.01 -6.79
C LYS A 75 -9.05 4.56 -7.82
N GLY A 76 -9.32 5.44 -8.78
CA GLY A 76 -10.22 5.17 -9.88
C GLY A 76 -11.70 5.39 -9.60
N GLU A 77 -12.06 5.95 -8.43
CA GLU A 77 -13.46 6.21 -8.06
C GLU A 77 -14.24 7.00 -9.13
N SER A 78 -13.63 8.02 -9.74
CA SER A 78 -14.26 8.79 -10.81
C SER A 78 -14.08 8.18 -12.21
N SER A 79 -12.99 7.43 -12.45
CA SER A 79 -12.62 6.93 -13.79
C SER A 79 -13.03 5.49 -14.06
N GLY A 80 -13.43 4.73 -13.05
CA GLY A 80 -13.60 3.27 -13.13
C GLY A 80 -12.31 2.44 -13.10
N HIS A 81 -11.13 3.06 -13.30
CA HIS A 81 -9.82 2.39 -13.24
C HIS A 81 -9.38 2.07 -11.80
N LEU A 82 -10.11 1.16 -11.16
CA LEU A 82 -9.89 0.66 -9.80
C LEU A 82 -8.66 -0.23 -9.73
N GLN A 83 -8.00 -0.25 -8.57
CA GLN A 83 -6.90 -1.17 -8.27
C GLN A 83 -7.31 -2.09 -7.13
N LYS A 84 -7.51 -3.37 -7.43
CA LYS A 84 -7.82 -4.42 -6.44
C LYS A 84 -6.52 -4.95 -5.83
N ILE A 85 -6.50 -5.16 -4.52
CA ILE A 85 -5.36 -5.73 -3.80
C ILE A 85 -5.33 -7.25 -3.98
N VAL A 86 -4.13 -7.79 -4.16
CA VAL A 86 -3.81 -9.21 -4.38
C VAL A 86 -2.71 -9.67 -3.43
#